data_AF-A0A5E4L9R7-F1
#
_entry.id   AF-A0A5E4L9R7-F1
#
_cell.length_a   1.000
_cell.length_b   1.000
_cell.length_c   1.000
_cell.angle_alpha   90.00
_cell.angle_beta   90.00
_cell.angle_gamma   90.00
#
_symmetry.space_group_name_H-M   'P 1'
#
loop_
_entity.id
_entity.type
_entity.pdbx_description
1 polymer ?
#
loop_
_entity_poly.entity_id
_entity_poly.type
_entity_poly.pdbx_seq_one_letter_code
_entity_poly.pdbx_strand_id
1 'polypeptide(L)'
;MSRFVIADITDAKSIAQELQAIVPHLPSVPVKPLLEISQREYGMFESFRGYPWVLETYYYESIEEILGSLKEKIINPAEEKAGELAHNISDR
;
A
#
# COMPACT_ATOMS: atom_id res chain seq x y z
N MET A 1 2.23 5.12 16.73
CA MET A 1 2.27 4.06 15.69
C MET A 1 1.62 4.60 14.43
N SER A 2 2.10 4.17 13.26
CA SER A 2 1.49 4.50 11.97
C SER A 2 0.16 3.77 11.78
N ARG A 3 -0.83 4.43 11.16
CA ARG A 3 -2.15 3.82 10.88
C ARG A 3 -2.14 2.98 9.60
N PHE A 4 -1.39 3.42 8.60
CA PHE A 4 -1.18 2.76 7.32
C PHE A 4 0.10 3.33 6.68
N VAL A 5 0.54 2.72 5.57
CA VAL A 5 1.66 3.17 4.74
C VAL A 5 1.15 3.38 3.31
N ILE A 6 1.51 4.50 2.67
CA ILE A 6 1.37 4.69 1.23
C ILE A 6 2.77 4.53 0.63
N ALA A 7 2.94 3.63 -0.32
CA ALA A 7 4.23 3.30 -0.91
C ALA A 7 4.20 3.54 -2.42
N ASP A 8 4.98 4.51 -2.89
CA ASP A 8 5.24 4.67 -4.32
C ASP A 8 6.26 3.60 -4.78
N ILE A 9 5.84 2.73 -5.67
CA ILE A 9 6.61 1.59 -6.20
C ILE A 9 7.09 1.82 -7.64
N THR A 10 6.99 3.05 -8.14
CA THR A 10 7.39 3.46 -9.50
C THR A 10 8.88 3.28 -9.78
N ASP A 11 9.76 3.56 -8.81
CA ASP A 11 11.17 3.17 -8.84
C ASP A 11 11.46 2.18 -7.70
N ALA A 12 11.25 0.90 -8.00
CA ALA A 12 11.27 -0.16 -7.00
C ALA A 12 12.64 -0.40 -6.32
N LYS A 13 13.73 0.22 -6.78
CA LYS A 13 15.08 -0.03 -6.24
C LYS A 13 15.23 0.41 -4.78
N SER A 14 14.58 1.51 -4.38
CA SER A 14 14.68 2.05 -3.03
C SER A 14 13.66 1.40 -2.08
N ILE A 15 12.41 1.30 -2.50
CA ILE A 15 11.29 0.92 -1.62
C ILE A 15 11.20 -0.60 -1.37
N ALA A 16 11.79 -1.43 -2.23
CA ALA A 16 11.66 -2.88 -2.12
C ALA A 16 12.21 -3.44 -0.79
N GLN A 17 13.35 -2.93 -0.31
CA GLN A 17 13.93 -3.38 0.95
C GLN A 17 13.07 -2.95 2.15
N GLU A 18 12.55 -1.73 2.12
CA GLU A 18 11.64 -1.23 3.16
C GLU A 18 10.35 -2.06 3.22
N LEU A 19 9.76 -2.38 2.07
CA LEU A 19 8.58 -3.24 2.01
C LEU A 19 8.87 -4.67 2.48
N GLN A 20 10.05 -5.23 2.20
CA GLN A 20 10.46 -6.52 2.76
C GLN A 20 10.58 -6.51 4.29
N ALA A 21 11.00 -5.39 4.87
CA ALA A 21 11.10 -5.24 6.32
C ALA A 21 9.75 -4.94 6.99
N ILE A 22 8.79 -4.37 6.27
CA ILE A 22 7.50 -3.93 6.80
C ILE A 22 6.42 -5.00 6.56
N VAL A 23 6.19 -5.39 5.31
CA VAL A 23 5.01 -6.16 4.91
C VAL A 23 4.90 -7.50 5.66
N PRO A 24 5.94 -8.35 5.73
CA PRO A 24 5.83 -9.65 6.41
C PRO A 24 5.70 -9.54 7.93
N HIS A 25 6.15 -8.42 8.52
CA HIS A 25 6.35 -8.28 9.96
C HIS A 25 5.27 -7.43 10.65
N LEU A 26 4.50 -6.65 9.89
CA LEU A 26 3.50 -5.72 10.43
C LEU A 26 2.09 -6.02 9.86
N PRO A 27 1.47 -7.15 10.26
CA PRO A 27 0.16 -7.57 9.75
C PRO A 27 -1.00 -6.64 10.14
N SER A 28 -0.77 -5.74 11.10
CA SER A 28 -1.75 -4.76 11.57
C SER A 28 -1.65 -3.41 10.83
N VAL A 29 -0.67 -3.24 9.94
CA VAL A 29 -0.42 -1.98 9.22
C VAL A 29 -0.72 -2.18 7.74
N PRO A 30 -1.83 -1.61 7.23
CA PRO A 30 -2.13 -1.66 5.81
C PRO A 30 -1.07 -0.95 4.96
N VAL A 31 -0.82 -1.48 3.78
CA VAL A 31 0.06 -0.86 2.77
C VAL A 31 -0.74 -0.59 1.51
N LYS A 32 -0.80 0.69 1.10
CA LYS A 32 -1.43 1.15 -0.15
C LYS A 32 -0.35 1.47 -1.19
N PRO A 33 -0.20 0.64 -2.23
CA PRO A 33 0.81 0.85 -3.28
C PRO A 33 0.33 1.87 -4.31
N LEU A 34 1.24 2.71 -4.79
CA LEU A 34 1.04 3.60 -5.94
C LEU A 34 2.03 3.23 -7.04
N LEU A 35 1.58 3.18 -8.29
CA LEU A 35 2.45 2.91 -9.42
C LEU A 35 2.11 3.80 -10.61
N GLU A 36 3.11 4.46 -11.19
CA GLU A 36 2.93 5.16 -12.46
C GLU A 36 2.65 4.16 -13.60
N ILE A 37 1.60 4.39 -14.39
CA ILE A 37 1.16 3.49 -15.48
C ILE A 37 2.26 3.22 -16.51
N SER A 38 3.16 4.20 -16.74
CA SER A 38 4.26 4.07 -17.68
C SER A 38 5.32 3.05 -17.23
N GLN A 39 5.35 2.71 -15.93
CA GLN A 39 6.29 1.78 -15.34
C GLN A 39 5.69 0.39 -15.18
N ARG A 40 6.55 -0.62 -15.41
CA ARG A 40 6.17 -2.00 -15.16
C ARG A 40 6.26 -2.30 -13.67
N GLU A 41 5.29 -3.02 -13.14
CA GLU A 41 5.41 -3.60 -11.80
C GLU A 41 6.71 -4.39 -11.67
N TYR A 42 7.40 -4.10 -10.58
CA TYR A 42 8.61 -4.80 -10.21
C TYR A 42 8.28 -6.21 -9.73
N GLY A 43 8.97 -7.22 -10.26
CA GLY A 43 8.63 -8.63 -10.00
C GLY A 43 8.65 -9.04 -8.52
N MET A 44 9.42 -8.38 -7.65
CA MET A 44 9.35 -8.68 -6.21
C MET A 44 8.06 -8.17 -5.57
N PHE A 45 7.43 -7.13 -6.12
CA PHE A 45 6.19 -6.58 -5.58
C PHE A 45 5.03 -7.58 -5.68
N GLU A 46 5.03 -8.44 -6.71
CA GLU A 46 4.02 -9.48 -6.86
C GLU A 46 3.92 -10.39 -5.64
N SER A 47 5.04 -10.63 -4.95
CA SER A 47 5.09 -11.45 -3.74
C SER A 47 4.33 -10.83 -2.57
N PHE A 48 4.15 -9.50 -2.55
CA PHE A 48 3.45 -8.80 -1.49
C PHE A 48 1.92 -8.84 -1.66
N ARG A 49 1.41 -9.07 -2.86
CA ARG A 49 -0.05 -9.14 -3.12
C ARG A 49 -0.77 -10.25 -2.35
N GLY A 50 -0.04 -11.28 -1.93
CA GLY A 50 -0.60 -12.38 -1.14
C GLY A 50 -0.92 -12.01 0.31
N TYR A 51 -0.41 -10.89 0.82
CA TYR A 51 -0.65 -10.48 2.20
C TYR A 51 -1.97 -9.73 2.33
N PRO A 52 -2.90 -10.14 3.22
CA PRO A 52 -4.25 -9.54 3.32
C PRO A 52 -4.28 -8.05 3.68
N TRP A 53 -3.19 -7.50 4.22
CA TRP A 53 -3.06 -6.09 4.58
C TRP A 53 -2.36 -5.25 3.50
N VAL A 54 -1.95 -5.85 2.38
CA VAL A 54 -1.49 -5.12 1.20
C VAL A 54 -2.71 -4.89 0.29
N LEU A 55 -3.04 -3.62 0.06
CA LEU A 55 -4.17 -3.23 -0.77
C LEU A 55 -3.82 -3.30 -2.26
N GLU A 56 -4.84 -3.34 -3.11
CA GLU A 56 -4.70 -3.18 -4.55
C GLU A 56 -3.93 -1.90 -4.92
N THR A 57 -3.02 -2.02 -5.87
CA THR A 57 -2.21 -0.92 -6.40
C THR A 57 -3.11 0.16 -7.00
N TYR A 58 -2.89 1.42 -6.61
CA TYR A 58 -3.45 2.56 -7.33
C TYR A 58 -2.50 2.98 -8.45
N TYR A 59 -2.98 2.89 -9.67
CA TYR A 59 -2.23 3.29 -10.86
C TYR A 59 -2.52 4.75 -11.18
N TYR A 60 -1.47 5.53 -11.48
CA TYR A 60 -1.61 6.94 -11.80
C TYR A 60 -0.82 7.32 -13.05
N GLU A 61 -1.21 8.42 -13.69
CA GLU A 61 -0.51 8.99 -14.85
C GLU A 61 0.15 10.33 -14.54
N SER A 62 -0.26 11.00 -13.46
CA SER A 62 0.26 12.32 -13.08
C SER A 62 0.10 12.63 -11.59
N ILE A 63 0.83 13.63 -11.11
CA ILE A 63 0.70 14.13 -9.74
C ILE A 63 -0.67 14.78 -9.52
N GLU A 64 -1.20 15.47 -10.53
CA GLU A 64 -2.51 16.10 -10.48
C GLU A 64 -3.62 15.08 -10.25
N GLU A 65 -3.52 13.91 -10.88
CA GLU A 65 -4.43 12.80 -10.65
C GLU A 65 -4.32 12.29 -9.21
N ILE A 66 -3.10 12.07 -8.71
CA ILE A 66 -2.87 11.67 -7.31
C ILE A 66 -3.52 12.68 -6.38
N LEU A 67 -3.29 13.98 -6.57
CA LEU A 67 -3.86 15.02 -5.69
C LEU A 67 -5.39 15.05 -5.76
N GLY A 68 -5.97 14.85 -6.96
CA GLY A 68 -7.42 14.77 -7.15
C GLY A 68 -8.05 13.52 -6.55
N SER A 69 -7.30 12.43 -6.44
CA SER A 69 -7.78 11.12 -5.95
C SER A 69 -7.29 10.75 -4.55
N LEU A 70 -6.39 11.56 -3.96
CA LEU A 70 -5.62 11.24 -2.74
C LEU A 70 -6.52 10.79 -1.61
N LYS A 71 -7.60 11.53 -1.35
CA LYS A 71 -8.52 11.19 -0.28
C LYS A 71 -9.30 9.91 -0.60
N GLU A 72 -10.02 9.91 -1.72
CA GLU A 72 -11.04 8.90 -2.00
C GLU A 72 -10.47 7.56 -2.47
N LYS A 73 -9.34 7.56 -3.18
CA LYS A 73 -8.77 6.36 -3.81
C LYS A 73 -7.53 5.82 -3.12
N ILE A 74 -6.88 6.64 -2.29
CA ILE A 74 -5.61 6.29 -1.64
C ILE A 74 -5.79 6.24 -0.12
N ILE A 75 -6.18 7.33 0.52
CA ILE A 75 -6.28 7.42 2.00
C ILE A 75 -7.48 6.65 2.55
N ASN A 76 -8.70 6.89 2.06
CA ASN A 76 -9.90 6.27 2.60
C ASN A 76 -9.82 4.72 2.58
N PRO A 77 -9.40 4.07 1.48
CA PRO A 77 -9.25 2.61 1.48
C PRO A 77 -8.22 2.11 2.50
N ALA A 78 -7.13 2.85 2.70
CA ALA A 78 -6.09 2.49 3.67
C ALA A 78 -6.59 2.64 5.12
N GLU A 79 -7.35 3.70 5.42
CA GLU A 79 -8.00 3.90 6.72
C GLU A 79 -9.08 2.84 7.00
N GLU A 80 -9.91 2.52 6.01
CA GLU A 80 -10.91 1.46 6.12
C GLU A 80 -10.25 0.12 6.45
N LYS A 81 -9.17 -0.22 5.74
CA LYS A 81 -8.41 -1.44 6.02
C LYS A 81 -7.78 -1.43 7.40
N ALA A 82 -7.27 -0.28 7.86
CA ALA A 82 -6.74 -0.15 9.22
C ALA A 82 -7.83 -0.41 10.27
N GLY A 83 -9.05 0.10 10.03
CA GLY A 83 -10.21 -0.17 10.87
C GLY A 83 -10.58 -1.66 10.92
N GLU A 84 -10.62 -2.32 9.76
CA GLU A 84 -10.88 -3.76 9.65
C GLU A 84 -9.85 -4.59 10.44
N LEU A 85 -8.56 -4.32 10.25
CA LEU A 85 -7.47 -5.06 10.91
C LEU A 85 -7.48 -4.84 12.44
N ALA A 86 -7.80 -3.63 12.92
CA ALA A 86 -7.89 -3.34 14.34
C ALA A 86 -9.04 -4.07 15.03
N HIS A 87 -10.19 -4.23 14.37
CA HIS A 87 -11.30 -5.05 14.87
C HIS A 87 -10.90 -6.52 14.95
N ASN A 88 -10.29 -7.05 13.89
CA ASN A 88 -9.86 -8.46 13.82
C ASN A 88 -8.82 -8.85 14.88
N ILE A 89 -8.04 -7.89 15.40
CA ILE A 89 -7.09 -8.11 16.50
C ILE A 89 -7.80 -8.09 17.86
N SER A 90 -8.83 -7.27 18.03
CA SER A 90 -9.56 -7.16 19.29
C SER A 90 -10.45 -8.37 19.58
N ASP A 91 -10.80 -9.13 18.55
CA ASP A 91 -11.60 -10.36 18.63
C ASP A 91 -10.74 -11.64 18.84
N ARG A 92 -9.41 -11.52 19.00
CA ARG A 92 -8.47 -12.62 19.27
C ARG A 92 -7.91 -12.57 20.68
#